data_AF-A0A945BKB4-F1
#
_entry.id   AF-A0A945BKB4-F1
#
_cell.length_a   1.000
_cell.length_b   1.000
_cell.length_c   1.000
_cell.angle_alpha   90.00
_cell.angle_beta   90.00
_cell.angle_gamma   90.00
#
_symmetry.space_group_name_H-M   'P 1'
#
loop_
_entity.id
_entity.type
_entity.pdbx_description
1 polymer ?
#
loop_
_entity_poly.entity_id
_entity_poly.type
_entity_poly.pdbx_seq_one_letter_code
_entity_poly.pdbx_strand_id
1 'polypeptide(L)'
;GGGGQGGGGQGGGLGGLLGGAGFGSAAQNYQTSTMPFGTTLDVIPYVASDGYTIHLTVIPKITEFLGYEDAPFQNQVIAGVGNTVSGALQQPLALPSIRVRYITSTVHVWDGQTLVLGGLIAENVVKVKDKVPMLGDMPFIGRLFRSERSHTEKKNLMIFVSPRIIDPAGNPVHTEEEWPYNSGNIPSQQPALDQARY
;
A
#
# COMPACT_ATOMS: atom_id res chain seq x y z
N GLY A 1 -19.24 -69.03 -7.78
CA GLY A 1 -20.11 -69.01 -8.96
C GLY A 1 -20.53 -67.57 -9.23
N GLY A 2 -20.57 -67.18 -10.52
CA GLY A 2 -21.16 -65.96 -11.10
C GLY A 2 -20.46 -64.63 -10.76
N GLY A 3 -20.08 -63.73 -11.68
CA GLY A 3 -20.38 -63.56 -13.10
C GLY A 3 -20.93 -62.14 -13.38
N GLY A 4 -20.32 -61.41 -14.33
CA GLY A 4 -20.77 -60.12 -14.89
C GLY A 4 -19.70 -59.02 -14.77
N GLN A 5 -18.86 -58.65 -15.75
CA GLN A 5 -18.94 -58.47 -17.21
C GLN A 5 -19.68 -57.20 -17.67
N GLY A 6 -18.88 -56.26 -18.17
CA GLY A 6 -19.25 -55.11 -19.00
C GLY A 6 -18.00 -54.22 -19.09
N GLY A 7 -17.40 -53.88 -20.23
CA GLY A 7 -17.67 -54.13 -21.64
C GLY A 7 -16.79 -53.09 -22.35
N GLY A 8 -15.62 -53.51 -22.82
CA GLY A 8 -14.66 -52.64 -23.49
C GLY A 8 -15.05 -52.37 -24.93
N GLY A 9 -15.03 -51.10 -25.33
CA GLY A 9 -15.08 -50.67 -26.73
C GLY A 9 -13.69 -50.22 -27.19
N GLN A 10 -13.07 -51.01 -28.06
CA GLN A 10 -11.95 -50.58 -28.90
C GLN A 10 -12.49 -49.79 -30.10
N GLY A 11 -11.92 -48.60 -30.33
CA GLY A 11 -11.94 -47.93 -31.62
C GLY A 11 -10.52 -47.53 -31.97
N GLY A 12 -9.85 -48.34 -32.79
CA GLY A 12 -8.54 -48.03 -33.35
C GLY A 12 -8.66 -47.16 -34.61
N GLY A 13 -7.69 -46.28 -34.82
CA GLY A 13 -7.62 -45.40 -36.00
C GLY A 13 -6.29 -44.65 -36.13
N LEU A 14 -5.28 -45.35 -36.65
CA LEU A 14 -4.33 -44.93 -37.70
C LEU A 14 -3.69 -43.52 -37.63
N GLY A 15 -2.37 -43.52 -37.34
CA GLY A 15 -1.34 -42.96 -38.24
C GLY A 15 -1.45 -41.51 -38.71
N GLY A 16 -0.57 -40.66 -38.17
CA GLY A 16 -0.31 -39.32 -38.69
C GLY A 16 0.97 -38.72 -38.10
N LEU A 17 2.13 -39.25 -38.51
CA LEU A 17 3.41 -38.54 -38.40
C LEU A 17 3.30 -37.28 -39.27
N LEU A 18 2.92 -36.17 -38.66
CA LEU A 18 3.14 -34.83 -39.21
C LEU A 18 4.04 -34.10 -38.23
N GLY A 19 5.34 -34.10 -38.55
CA GLY A 19 6.30 -33.16 -37.97
C GLY A 19 5.90 -31.75 -38.36
N GLY A 20 5.03 -31.13 -37.57
CA GLY A 20 4.87 -29.69 -37.55
C GLY A 20 5.97 -29.13 -36.66
N ALA A 21 6.79 -28.23 -37.18
CA ALA A 21 7.65 -27.38 -36.36
C ALA A 21 6.74 -26.57 -35.42
N GLY A 22 6.51 -27.11 -34.22
CA GLY A 22 5.76 -26.45 -33.18
C GLY A 22 6.54 -25.24 -32.70
N PHE A 23 6.05 -24.04 -32.97
CA PHE A 23 6.44 -22.87 -32.20
C PHE A 23 5.99 -23.13 -30.75
N GLY A 24 6.93 -23.54 -29.88
CA GLY A 24 6.65 -23.65 -28.46
C GLY A 24 6.37 -22.25 -27.93
N SER A 25 5.14 -21.98 -27.47
CA SER A 25 4.87 -20.72 -26.79
C SER A 25 5.60 -20.76 -25.45
N ALA A 26 6.46 -19.78 -25.21
CA ALA A 26 6.99 -19.54 -23.87
C ALA A 26 5.84 -18.99 -23.03
N ALA A 27 5.18 -19.86 -22.25
CA ALA A 27 4.14 -19.44 -21.31
C ALA A 27 4.77 -18.54 -20.23
N GLN A 28 4.34 -17.26 -20.18
CA GLN A 28 4.69 -16.36 -19.08
C GLN A 28 3.99 -16.82 -17.81
N ASN A 29 4.77 -17.18 -16.78
CA ASN A 29 4.24 -17.49 -15.46
C ASN A 29 4.19 -16.22 -14.62
N TYR A 30 3.07 -15.50 -14.66
CA TYR A 30 2.84 -14.39 -13.74
C TYR A 30 2.62 -14.93 -12.33
N GLN A 31 3.45 -14.51 -11.38
CA GLN A 31 3.22 -14.76 -9.96
C GLN A 31 2.43 -13.58 -9.39
N THR A 32 1.20 -13.83 -8.99
CA THR A 32 0.38 -12.84 -8.31
C THR A 32 0.48 -13.04 -6.79
N SER A 33 0.47 -11.93 -6.05
CA SER A 33 0.42 -11.93 -4.59
C SER A 33 -0.66 -10.97 -4.13
N THR A 34 -1.44 -11.37 -3.14
CA THR A 34 -2.44 -10.49 -2.52
C THR A 34 -1.73 -9.48 -1.63
N MET A 35 -2.04 -8.20 -1.82
CA MET A 35 -1.50 -7.11 -1.01
C MET A 35 -2.64 -6.46 -0.21
N PRO A 36 -2.50 -6.30 1.12
CA PRO A 36 -3.51 -5.63 1.92
C PRO A 36 -3.53 -4.13 1.62
N PHE A 37 -4.71 -3.53 1.61
CA PHE A 37 -4.93 -2.09 1.47
C PHE A 37 -5.80 -1.58 2.62
N GLY A 38 -5.75 -0.28 2.89
CA GLY A 38 -6.52 0.37 3.94
C GLY A 38 -5.70 0.72 5.18
N THR A 39 -6.39 0.92 6.29
CA THR A 39 -5.82 1.40 7.56
C THR A 39 -5.74 0.28 8.57
N THR A 40 -4.59 0.13 9.24
CA THR A 40 -4.39 -0.78 10.36
C THR A 40 -3.85 0.01 11.56
N LEU A 41 -4.18 -0.42 12.76
CA LEU A 41 -3.76 0.24 14.00
C LEU A 41 -3.27 -0.81 14.98
N ASP A 42 -1.98 -0.82 15.26
CA ASP A 42 -1.41 -1.65 16.32
C ASP A 42 -1.21 -0.80 17.58
N VAL A 43 -1.59 -1.36 18.73
CA VAL A 43 -1.60 -0.65 20.02
C VAL A 43 -1.06 -1.56 21.11
N ILE A 44 -0.17 -1.01 21.94
CA ILE A 44 0.32 -1.68 23.15
C ILE A 44 0.04 -0.74 24.34
N PRO A 45 -1.00 -1.01 25.14
CA PRO A 45 -1.33 -0.22 26.32
C PRO A 45 -0.70 -0.81 27.60
N TYR A 46 -0.33 0.06 28.54
CA TYR A 46 0.05 -0.28 29.90
C TYR A 46 -0.48 0.79 30.88
N VAL A 47 -1.14 0.36 31.96
CA VAL A 47 -1.61 1.27 33.02
C VAL A 47 -0.48 1.48 34.03
N ALA A 48 -0.13 2.73 34.28
CA ALA A 48 0.90 3.09 35.23
C ALA A 48 0.45 2.83 36.67
N SER A 49 1.42 2.81 37.60
CA SER A 49 1.17 2.52 39.02
C SER A 49 0.33 3.58 39.73
N ASP A 50 0.18 4.76 39.13
CA ASP A 50 -0.69 5.84 39.64
C ASP A 50 -2.19 5.52 39.44
N GLY A 51 -2.51 4.54 38.60
CA GLY A 51 -3.89 4.16 38.27
C GLY A 51 -4.56 5.05 37.22
N TYR A 52 -4.01 6.23 36.89
CA TYR A 52 -4.63 7.22 36.00
C TYR A 52 -3.90 7.40 34.67
N THR A 53 -2.60 7.12 34.62
CA THR A 53 -1.78 7.32 33.42
C THR A 53 -1.72 6.03 32.59
N ILE A 54 -1.92 6.15 31.29
CA ILE A 54 -1.84 5.08 30.31
C ILE A 54 -0.62 5.34 29.44
N HIS A 55 0.37 4.45 29.53
CA HIS A 55 1.47 4.37 28.58
C HIS A 55 0.95 3.66 27.33
N LEU A 56 1.06 4.32 26.19
CA LEU A 56 0.48 3.85 24.96
C LEU A 56 1.49 3.93 23.83
N THR A 57 1.85 2.77 23.27
CA THR A 57 2.57 2.71 21.99
C THR A 57 1.56 2.50 20.88
N VAL A 58 1.52 3.41 19.91
CA VAL A 58 0.57 3.43 18.81
C VAL A 58 1.32 3.37 17.48
N ILE A 59 0.93 2.44 16.61
CA ILE A 59 1.49 2.25 15.27
C ILE A 59 0.33 2.23 14.26
N PRO A 60 -0.20 3.40 13.84
CA PRO A 60 -1.12 3.47 12.73
C PRO A 60 -0.36 3.30 11.41
N LYS A 61 -0.92 2.49 10.53
CA LYS A 61 -0.40 2.24 9.18
C LYS A 61 -1.53 2.40 8.17
N ILE A 62 -1.25 3.11 7.09
CA ILE A 62 -2.16 3.33 5.96
C ILE A 62 -1.49 2.82 4.70
N THR A 63 -2.17 1.95 3.98
CA THR A 63 -1.71 1.38 2.72
C THR A 63 -2.66 1.78 1.60
N GLU A 64 -2.20 2.59 0.65
CA GLU A 64 -2.97 3.11 -0.49
C GLU A 64 -2.47 2.46 -1.79
N PHE A 65 -3.39 2.07 -2.66
CA PHE A 65 -3.07 1.67 -4.04
C PHE A 65 -3.03 2.92 -4.93
N LEU A 66 -1.92 3.15 -5.61
CA LEU A 66 -1.70 4.32 -6.47
C LEU A 66 -1.98 4.06 -7.96
N GLY A 67 -2.26 2.82 -8.34
CA GLY A 67 -2.43 2.42 -9.74
C GLY A 67 -1.35 1.44 -10.17
N TYR A 68 -1.16 1.31 -11.49
CA TYR A 68 -0.12 0.48 -12.06
C TYR A 68 0.94 1.34 -12.73
N GLU A 69 2.20 0.98 -12.52
CA GLU A 69 3.35 1.51 -13.25
C GLU A 69 3.69 0.56 -14.40
N ASP A 70 4.04 1.12 -15.55
CA ASP A 70 4.50 0.35 -16.70
C ASP A 70 5.91 -0.19 -16.40
N ALA A 71 6.05 -1.50 -16.23
CA ALA A 71 7.37 -2.11 -16.06
C ALA A 71 8.19 -2.06 -17.36
N PRO A 72 9.53 -2.01 -17.27
CA PRO A 72 10.38 -2.12 -18.43
C PRO A 72 10.15 -3.45 -19.17
N PHE A 73 10.19 -3.39 -20.50
CA PHE A 73 9.92 -4.54 -21.35
C PHE A 73 10.83 -5.73 -21.02
N GLN A 74 10.24 -6.91 -20.85
CA GLN A 74 10.99 -8.15 -20.74
C GLN A 74 11.15 -8.77 -22.13
N ASN A 75 12.40 -8.99 -22.57
CA ASN A 75 12.66 -9.68 -23.82
C ASN A 75 12.41 -11.19 -23.63
N GLN A 76 11.44 -11.75 -24.35
CA GLN A 76 11.30 -13.19 -24.47
C GLN A 76 12.06 -13.74 -25.67
N VAL A 77 12.67 -14.92 -25.51
CA VAL A 77 13.27 -15.70 -26.59
C VAL A 77 12.39 -16.92 -26.84
N ILE A 78 11.95 -17.12 -28.09
CA ILE A 78 11.17 -18.29 -28.49
C ILE A 78 12.15 -19.34 -29.02
N ALA A 79 12.32 -20.44 -28.27
CA ALA A 79 13.15 -21.57 -28.69
C ALA A 79 12.28 -22.60 -29.45
N GLY A 80 12.39 -22.61 -30.78
CA GLY A 80 11.93 -23.73 -31.61
C GLY A 80 13.09 -24.71 -31.85
N VAL A 81 12.78 -26.01 -31.99
CA VAL A 81 13.79 -27.03 -32.33
C VAL A 81 14.44 -26.66 -33.67
N GLY A 82 15.72 -26.28 -33.64
CA GLY A 82 16.53 -25.96 -34.82
C GLY A 82 16.68 -24.48 -35.17
N ASN A 83 15.75 -23.60 -34.75
CA ASN A 83 15.85 -22.15 -34.95
C ASN A 83 15.45 -21.41 -33.66
N THR A 84 16.40 -20.70 -33.04
CA THR A 84 16.10 -19.69 -32.02
C THR A 84 15.57 -18.44 -32.72
N VAL A 85 14.26 -18.19 -32.62
CA VAL A 85 13.69 -16.90 -33.02
C VAL A 85 13.76 -16.00 -31.80
N SER A 86 14.83 -15.20 -31.70
CA SER A 86 14.87 -14.03 -30.81
C SER A 86 13.99 -12.93 -31.38
N GLY A 87 12.68 -13.17 -31.43
CA GLY A 87 11.69 -12.13 -31.58
C GLY A 87 11.31 -11.66 -30.19
N ALA A 88 11.81 -10.49 -29.78
CA ALA A 88 11.42 -9.90 -28.50
C ALA A 88 9.91 -9.60 -28.51
N LEU A 89 9.10 -10.48 -27.95
CA LEU A 89 7.71 -10.15 -27.64
C LEU A 89 7.73 -9.23 -26.42
N GLN A 90 7.63 -7.94 -26.68
CA GLN A 90 7.63 -6.90 -25.65
C GLN A 90 6.20 -6.70 -25.16
N GLN A 91 5.81 -7.47 -24.13
CA GLN A 91 4.56 -7.24 -23.42
C GLN A 91 4.83 -6.37 -22.18
N PRO A 92 4.26 -5.15 -22.08
CA PRO A 92 4.33 -4.37 -20.86
C PRO A 92 3.70 -5.15 -19.70
N LEU A 93 4.39 -5.24 -18.57
CA LEU A 93 3.82 -5.79 -17.34
C LEU A 93 3.46 -4.62 -16.42
N ALA A 94 2.17 -4.43 -16.18
CA ALA A 94 1.67 -3.43 -15.26
C ALA A 94 1.94 -3.88 -13.80
N LEU A 95 2.80 -3.17 -13.07
CA LEU A 95 3.13 -3.46 -11.68
C LEU A 95 2.34 -2.55 -10.73
N PRO A 96 1.72 -3.08 -9.66
CA PRO A 96 0.96 -2.24 -8.74
C PRO A 96 1.90 -1.29 -7.96
N SER A 97 1.59 0.00 -7.98
CA SER A 97 2.24 1.01 -7.16
C SER A 97 1.48 1.18 -5.86
N ILE A 98 2.15 1.02 -4.73
CA ILE A 98 1.54 1.06 -3.39
C ILE A 98 2.27 2.07 -2.53
N ARG A 99 1.50 2.86 -1.79
CA ARG A 99 2.02 3.79 -0.79
C ARG A 99 1.69 3.32 0.61
N VAL A 100 2.71 3.13 1.42
CA VAL A 100 2.54 2.84 2.85
C VAL A 100 2.97 4.07 3.65
N ARG A 101 2.12 4.49 4.60
CA ARG A 101 2.43 5.52 5.59
C ARG A 101 2.28 4.90 6.97
N TYR A 102 3.26 5.08 7.83
CA TYR A 102 3.17 4.66 9.22
C TYR A 102 3.91 5.65 10.12
N ILE A 103 3.52 5.69 11.38
CA ILE A 103 4.19 6.42 12.44
C ILE A 103 4.27 5.51 13.66
N THR A 104 5.32 5.63 14.46
CA THR A 104 5.40 4.94 15.75
C THR A 104 5.54 6.00 16.81
N SER A 105 4.60 6.04 17.74
CA SER A 105 4.60 7.01 18.83
C SER A 105 4.37 6.30 20.15
N THR A 106 5.15 6.68 21.16
CA THR A 106 4.95 6.25 22.55
C THR A 106 4.59 7.47 23.35
N VAL A 107 3.42 7.43 23.99
CA VAL A 107 2.84 8.57 24.68
C VAL A 107 2.31 8.18 26.04
N HIS A 108 2.30 9.15 26.95
CA HIS A 108 1.64 9.02 28.24
C HIS A 108 0.40 9.89 28.20
N VAL A 109 -0.76 9.28 28.41
CA VAL A 109 -2.06 9.95 28.32
C VAL A 109 -2.90 9.52 29.51
N TRP A 110 -3.59 10.46 30.12
CA TRP A 110 -4.46 10.16 31.25
C TRP A 110 -5.77 9.52 30.80
N ASP A 111 -6.37 8.75 31.70
CA ASP A 111 -7.67 8.11 31.47
C ASP A 111 -8.73 9.10 31.00
N GLY A 112 -9.39 8.79 29.88
CA GLY A 112 -10.44 9.61 29.27
C GLY A 112 -9.97 10.87 28.54
N GLN A 113 -8.67 11.17 28.56
CA GLN A 113 -8.12 12.33 27.84
C GLN A 113 -7.78 12.01 26.39
N THR A 114 -7.87 13.02 25.53
CA THR A 114 -7.52 12.88 24.11
C THR A 114 -6.18 13.54 23.83
N LEU A 115 -5.23 12.76 23.33
CA LEU A 115 -3.95 13.25 22.85
C LEU A 115 -3.94 13.36 21.33
N VAL A 116 -3.36 14.45 20.82
CA VAL A 116 -3.09 14.62 19.39
C VAL A 116 -1.65 14.19 19.13
N LEU A 117 -1.45 13.09 18.39
CA LEU A 117 -0.11 12.58 18.06
C LEU A 117 0.59 13.37 16.94
N GLY A 118 -0.05 14.45 16.47
CA GLY A 118 0.37 15.21 15.30
C GLY A 118 -0.10 14.59 14.00
N GLY A 119 0.47 15.07 12.90
CA GLY A 119 0.08 14.67 11.55
C GLY A 119 1.23 14.52 10.58
N LEU A 120 1.12 13.53 9.69
CA LEU A 120 2.06 13.35 8.58
C LEU A 120 1.59 14.23 7.42
N ILE A 121 2.32 15.31 7.14
CA ILE A 121 2.04 16.22 6.01
C ILE A 121 2.75 15.66 4.78
N ALA A 122 1.99 15.37 3.72
CA ALA A 122 2.54 14.96 2.44
C ALA A 122 2.10 15.94 1.34
N GLU A 123 3.07 16.44 0.58
CA GLU A 123 2.84 17.25 -0.61
C GLU A 123 3.33 16.47 -1.84
N ASN A 124 2.45 16.26 -2.82
CA ASN A 124 2.80 15.69 -4.11
C ASN A 124 2.66 16.79 -5.18
N VAL A 125 3.77 17.12 -5.84
CA VAL A 125 3.82 18.15 -6.89
C VAL A 125 4.16 17.49 -8.23
N VAL A 126 3.16 17.36 -9.10
CA VAL A 126 3.34 16.87 -10.47
C VAL A 126 3.33 18.07 -11.42
N LYS A 127 4.46 18.31 -12.08
CA LYS A 127 4.60 19.36 -13.11
C LYS A 127 4.72 18.72 -14.47
N VAL A 128 3.70 18.89 -15.30
CA VAL A 128 3.71 18.47 -16.71
C VAL A 128 3.95 19.71 -17.57
N LYS A 129 4.97 19.65 -18.43
CA LYS A 129 5.33 20.74 -19.33
C LYS A 129 5.38 20.21 -20.75
N ASP A 130 4.37 20.57 -21.52
CA ASP A 130 4.26 20.25 -22.94
C ASP A 130 4.68 21.47 -23.75
N LYS A 131 5.56 21.28 -24.73
CA LYS A 131 5.93 22.33 -25.68
C LYS A 131 5.95 21.80 -27.10
N VAL A 132 5.51 22.63 -28.05
CA VAL A 132 5.69 22.33 -29.48
C VAL A 132 7.18 22.54 -29.82
N PRO A 133 7.86 21.53 -30.41
CA PRO A 133 9.25 21.68 -30.86
C PRO A 133 9.39 22.89 -31.82
N MET A 134 10.52 23.59 -31.78
CA MET A 134 10.83 24.85 -32.51
C MET A 134 9.99 26.07 -32.08
N LEU A 135 8.66 25.98 -32.05
CA LEU A 135 7.80 27.14 -31.75
C LEU A 135 7.79 27.51 -30.27
N GLY A 136 7.92 26.52 -29.38
CA GLY A 136 7.89 26.74 -27.92
C GLY A 136 9.07 27.55 -27.38
N ASP A 137 10.23 27.50 -28.05
CA ASP A 137 11.46 28.14 -27.58
C ASP A 137 11.70 29.53 -28.20
N MET A 138 10.81 30.02 -29.08
CA MET A 138 10.95 31.33 -29.70
C MET A 138 10.77 32.49 -28.69
N PRO A 139 11.64 33.52 -28.75
CA PRO A 139 11.42 34.76 -28.01
C PRO A 139 10.12 35.42 -28.48
N PHE A 140 9.46 36.15 -27.59
CA PHE A 140 8.17 36.84 -27.79
C PHE A 140 6.92 35.96 -27.95
N ILE A 141 6.92 34.93 -28.81
CA ILE A 141 5.72 34.13 -29.12
C ILE A 141 5.72 32.72 -28.50
N GLY A 142 6.85 32.25 -27.98
CA GLY A 142 6.97 30.88 -27.50
C GLY A 142 5.98 30.50 -26.41
N ARG A 143 5.48 31.46 -25.60
CA ARG A 143 4.51 31.21 -24.52
C ARG A 143 3.15 30.72 -25.02
N LEU A 144 2.76 31.04 -26.25
CA LEU A 144 1.49 30.60 -26.84
C LEU A 144 1.52 29.14 -27.32
N PHE A 145 2.72 28.57 -27.45
CA PHE A 145 2.98 27.21 -27.94
C PHE A 145 3.52 26.27 -26.84
N ARG A 146 3.36 26.65 -25.57
CA ARG A 146 3.65 25.83 -24.38
C ARG A 146 2.38 25.66 -23.59
N SER A 147 2.17 24.45 -23.08
CA SER A 147 1.16 24.15 -22.08
C SER A 147 1.89 23.72 -20.81
N GLU A 148 1.66 24.41 -19.71
CA GLU A 148 2.16 24.02 -18.40
C GLU A 148 0.96 23.61 -17.56
N ARG A 149 0.94 22.37 -17.09
CA ARG A 149 -0.07 21.86 -16.15
C ARG A 149 0.63 21.48 -14.86
N SER A 150 0.34 22.22 -13.79
CA SER A 150 0.76 21.88 -12.44
C SER A 150 -0.41 21.24 -11.71
N HIS A 151 -0.20 20.05 -11.16
CA HIS A 151 -1.15 19.40 -10.27
C HIS A 151 -0.47 19.21 -8.90
N THR A 152 -1.01 19.89 -7.89
CA THR A 152 -0.52 19.80 -6.51
C THR A 152 -1.60 19.14 -5.67
N GLU A 153 -1.29 17.99 -5.08
CA GLU A 153 -2.16 17.30 -4.13
C GLU A 153 -1.52 17.36 -2.74
N LYS A 154 -2.23 17.97 -1.78
CA LYS A 154 -1.82 18.02 -0.37
C LYS A 154 -2.69 17.08 0.43
N LYS A 155 -2.06 16.14 1.14
CA LYS A 155 -2.75 15.22 2.05
C LYS A 155 -2.22 15.43 3.47
N ASN A 156 -3.13 15.73 4.39
CA ASN A 156 -2.85 15.87 5.82
C ASN A 156 -3.48 14.70 6.55
N LEU A 157 -2.67 13.91 7.27
CA LEU A 157 -3.16 12.89 8.19
C LEU A 157 -3.13 13.45 9.60
N MET A 158 -4.21 13.36 10.37
CA MET A 158 -4.23 13.70 11.80
C MET A 158 -4.65 12.49 12.61
N ILE A 159 -3.96 12.23 13.73
CA ILE A 159 -4.23 11.08 14.59
C ILE A 159 -4.56 11.58 16.00
N PHE A 160 -5.76 11.22 16.47
CA PHE A 160 -6.26 11.48 17.80
C PHE A 160 -6.41 10.16 18.54
N VAL A 161 -5.99 10.13 19.80
CA VAL A 161 -6.06 8.93 20.61
C VAL A 161 -6.66 9.25 21.97
N SER A 162 -7.72 8.52 22.33
CA SER A 162 -8.52 8.74 23.54
C SER A 162 -8.68 7.40 24.28
N PRO A 163 -7.69 6.98 25.08
CA PRO A 163 -7.80 5.72 25.81
C PRO A 163 -8.66 5.88 27.07
N ARG A 164 -9.32 4.78 27.46
CA ARG A 164 -10.15 4.72 28.67
C ARG A 164 -9.88 3.44 29.46
N ILE A 165 -9.75 3.55 30.78
CA ILE A 165 -9.64 2.42 31.70
C ILE A 165 -11.05 1.96 32.06
N ILE A 166 -11.33 0.69 31.82
CA ILE A 166 -12.61 0.05 32.12
C ILE A 166 -12.44 -1.13 33.06
N ASP A 167 -13.43 -1.34 33.91
CA ASP A 167 -13.54 -2.53 34.75
C ASP A 167 -13.96 -3.75 33.90
N PRO A 168 -13.91 -4.98 34.46
CA PRO A 168 -14.37 -6.18 33.76
C PRO A 168 -15.87 -6.17 33.39
N ALA A 169 -16.67 -5.30 34.00
CA ALA A 169 -18.08 -5.11 33.67
C ALA A 169 -18.30 -4.07 32.56
N GLY A 170 -17.22 -3.44 32.06
CA GLY A 170 -17.25 -2.42 31.02
C GLY A 170 -17.54 -1.01 31.52
N ASN A 171 -17.57 -0.79 32.83
CA ASN A 171 -17.76 0.55 33.40
C ASN A 171 -16.42 1.30 33.45
N PRO A 172 -16.42 2.63 33.30
CA PRO A 172 -15.24 3.45 33.55
C PRO A 172 -14.75 3.25 34.98
N VAL A 173 -13.44 3.05 35.16
CA VAL A 173 -12.84 2.92 36.49
C VAL A 173 -12.81 4.26 37.23
N HIS A 174 -12.65 5.37 36.49
CA HIS A 174 -12.67 6.72 37.05
C HIS A 174 -13.83 7.51 36.45
N THR A 175 -14.55 8.24 37.30
CA THR A 175 -15.47 9.29 36.84
C THR A 175 -14.74 10.62 36.66
N GLU A 176 -15.32 11.56 35.91
CA GLU A 176 -14.69 12.87 35.65
C GLU A 176 -14.46 13.67 36.95
N GLU A 177 -15.27 13.43 37.98
CA GLU A 177 -15.17 14.06 39.30
C GLU A 177 -14.02 13.51 40.15
N GLU A 178 -13.51 12.32 39.84
CA GLU A 178 -12.46 11.60 40.58
C GLU A 178 -11.07 11.81 39.99
N TRP A 179 -10.95 12.58 38.91
CA TRP A 179 -9.68 12.84 38.27
C TRP A 179 -8.75 13.71 39.15
N PRO A 180 -7.46 13.38 39.24
CA PRO A 180 -6.50 14.14 40.05
C PRO A 180 -6.16 15.52 39.45
N TYR A 181 -6.77 15.90 38.33
CA TYR A 181 -6.54 17.14 37.60
C TYR A 181 -7.86 17.82 37.24
N ASN A 182 -7.85 19.15 37.21
CA ASN A 182 -9.01 19.94 36.82
C ASN A 182 -9.20 19.88 35.30
N SER A 183 -10.29 19.30 34.82
CA SER A 183 -10.67 19.22 33.41
C SER A 183 -10.83 20.59 32.73
N GLY A 184 -10.95 21.68 33.50
CA GLY A 184 -10.96 23.05 33.00
C GLY A 184 -9.60 23.60 32.56
N ASN A 185 -8.48 22.90 32.83
CA ASN A 185 -7.14 23.34 32.46
C ASN A 185 -6.43 22.26 31.63
N ILE A 186 -5.89 22.66 30.47
CA ILE A 186 -5.12 21.76 29.59
C ILE A 186 -3.77 21.46 30.28
N PRO A 187 -3.44 20.20 30.59
CA PRO A 187 -2.16 19.86 31.20
C PRO A 187 -0.99 20.18 30.26
N SER A 188 0.15 20.57 30.83
CA SER A 188 1.37 20.84 30.06
C SER A 188 1.86 19.55 29.41
N GLN A 189 1.66 19.40 28.10
CA GLN A 189 2.19 18.28 27.35
C GLN A 189 3.70 18.48 27.17
N GLN A 190 4.47 17.51 27.65
CA GLN A 190 5.90 17.48 27.34
C GLN A 190 6.04 17.13 25.85
N PRO A 191 6.79 17.92 25.06
CA PRO A 191 6.95 17.64 23.64
C PRO A 191 7.43 16.20 23.44
N ALA A 192 6.82 15.48 22.49
CA ALA A 192 7.35 14.19 22.08
C ALA A 192 8.82 14.40 21.71
N LEU A 193 9.72 13.69 22.39
CA LEU A 193 11.14 13.76 22.10
C LEU A 193 11.30 13.43 20.61
N ASP A 194 11.88 14.36 19.85
CA ASP A 194 12.24 14.15 18.45
C ASP A 194 13.30 13.05 18.40
N GLN A 195 12.87 11.80 18.34
CA GLN A 195 13.73 10.63 18.16
C GLN A 195 14.09 10.43 16.68
N ALA A 196 13.74 11.36 15.78
CA ALA A 196 14.10 11.28 14.37
C ALA A 196 15.43 11.98 14.08
N ARG A 197 16.51 11.63 14.80
CA ARG A 197 17.89 11.77 14.32
C ARG A 197 18.78 10.68 14.90
N TYR A 198 18.97 9.62 14.12
CA TYR A 198 20.25 8.95 13.93
C TYR A 198 20.31 8.38 12.52
#